data_AF-A0A7W7Y754-F1
#
_entry.id   AF-A0A7W7Y754-F1
#
_cell.length_a   1.000
_cell.length_b   1.000
_cell.length_c   1.000
_cell.angle_alpha   90.00
_cell.angle_beta   90.00
_cell.angle_gamma   90.00
#
_symmetry.space_group_name_H-M   'P 1'
#
loop_
_entity.id
_entity.type
_entity.pdbx_description
1 polymer ?
#
loop_
_entity_poly.entity_id
_entity_poly.type
_entity_poly.pdbx_seq_one_letter_code
_entity_poly.pdbx_strand_id
1 'polypeptide(L)'
;MSTNEIRDTPGRLLLGWAVLVGSLVLLGWRIHSRPADYEWTEYPTALGDTHYYTTPLGKDDRYEPNLRLPGQDKGLFRRSEEPVEREDATMLKLARDASGRHFIYQPAQSSSPKSPAPAPTAEAAVYYLKAGENRYIEFGARKFYPPYEPKTTPP
;
A
#
# COMPACT_ATOMS: atom_id res chain seq x y z
N MET A 1 35.66 -46.21 54.69
CA MET A 1 36.29 -45.37 53.65
C MET A 1 35.18 -44.68 52.89
N SER A 2 35.04 -43.36 53.00
CA SER A 2 34.01 -42.59 52.28
C SER A 2 34.47 -42.32 50.84
N THR A 3 33.69 -42.79 49.87
CA THR A 3 33.91 -42.54 48.45
C THR A 3 33.70 -41.06 48.14
N ASN A 4 34.73 -40.40 47.58
CA ASN A 4 34.59 -39.06 47.00
C ASN A 4 33.79 -39.19 45.69
N GLU A 5 32.51 -38.84 45.73
CA GLU A 5 31.66 -38.78 44.54
C GLU A 5 31.94 -37.46 43.81
N ILE A 6 32.38 -37.54 42.55
CA ILE A 6 32.60 -36.34 41.72
C ILE A 6 31.25 -35.70 41.44
N ARG A 7 31.02 -34.51 42.01
CA ARG A 7 29.82 -33.73 41.71
C ARG A 7 29.96 -33.10 40.34
N ASP A 8 29.39 -33.73 39.31
CA ASP A 8 29.33 -33.21 37.93
C ASP A 8 28.43 -31.97 37.74
N THR A 9 27.82 -31.48 38.83
CA THR A 9 26.90 -30.34 38.85
C THR A 9 27.43 -29.06 38.19
N PRO A 10 28.69 -28.59 38.42
CA PRO A 10 29.17 -27.35 37.82
C PRO A 10 29.42 -27.50 36.32
N GLY A 11 29.89 -28.66 35.85
CA GLY A 11 30.10 -28.92 34.43
C GLY A 11 28.79 -28.91 33.63
N ARG A 12 27.73 -29.51 34.19
CA ARG A 12 26.38 -29.48 33.59
C ARG A 12 25.79 -28.08 33.53
N LEU A 13 26.03 -27.27 34.56
CA LEU A 13 25.55 -25.90 34.61
C LEU A 13 26.26 -25.03 33.57
N LEU A 14 27.58 -25.16 33.45
CA LEU A 14 28.36 -24.47 32.40
C LEU A 14 27.95 -24.89 31.00
N LEU A 15 27.68 -26.18 30.77
CA LEU A 15 27.20 -26.68 29.49
C LEU A 15 25.81 -26.12 29.15
N GLY A 16 24.90 -26.06 30.12
CA GLY A 16 23.60 -25.43 29.96
C GLY A 16 23.70 -23.95 29.55
N TRP A 17 24.59 -23.20 30.20
CA TRP A 17 24.85 -21.80 29.84
C TRP A 17 25.48 -21.65 28.46
N ALA A 18 26.45 -22.50 28.11
CA ALA A 18 27.09 -22.47 26.80
C ALA A 18 26.07 -22.72 25.67
N VAL A 19 25.16 -23.69 25.85
CA VAL A 19 24.08 -23.97 24.91
C VAL A 19 23.14 -22.77 24.80
N LEU A 20 22.69 -22.22 25.93
CA LEU A 20 21.72 -21.11 25.95
C LEU A 20 22.29 -19.87 25.25
N VAL A 21 23.52 -19.47 25.60
CA VAL A 21 24.18 -18.30 24.98
C VAL A 21 24.46 -18.57 23.50
N GLY A 22 24.91 -19.78 23.15
CA GLY A 22 25.14 -20.17 21.76
C GLY A 22 23.86 -20.09 20.91
N SER A 23 22.74 -20.60 21.44
CA SER A 23 21.44 -20.51 20.78
C SER A 23 20.98 -19.06 20.59
N LEU A 24 21.19 -18.19 21.59
CA LEU A 24 20.83 -16.77 21.51
C LEU A 24 21.64 -16.02 20.43
N VAL A 25 22.94 -16.29 20.35
CA VAL A 25 23.81 -15.70 19.33
C VAL A 25 23.42 -16.17 17.93
N LEU A 26 23.16 -17.46 17.75
CA LEU A 26 22.72 -18.01 16.46
C LEU A 26 21.38 -17.42 16.03
N LEU A 27 20.43 -17.25 16.96
CA LEU A 27 19.13 -16.64 16.68
C LEU A 27 19.28 -15.15 16.31
N GLY A 28 20.08 -14.39 17.07
CA GLY A 28 20.36 -12.99 16.77
C GLY A 28 21.03 -12.81 15.40
N TRP A 29 22.01 -13.65 15.09
CA TRP A 29 22.65 -13.69 13.77
C TRP A 29 21.64 -13.98 12.67
N ARG A 30 20.78 -15.00 12.87
CA ARG A 30 19.76 -15.42 11.91
C ARG A 30 18.81 -14.27 11.56
N ILE A 31 18.34 -13.56 12.58
CA ILE A 31 17.46 -12.39 12.44
C ILE A 31 18.18 -11.26 11.72
N HIS A 32 19.42 -10.96 12.11
CA HIS A 32 20.22 -9.92 11.46
C HIS A 32 20.54 -10.22 9.99
N SER A 33 20.75 -11.50 9.65
CA SER A 33 21.07 -11.91 8.28
C SER A 33 19.86 -11.96 7.34
N ARG A 34 18.66 -12.09 7.89
CA ARG A 34 17.42 -12.16 7.12
C ARG A 34 16.32 -11.27 7.69
N PRO A 35 16.55 -9.95 7.81
CA PRO A 35 15.56 -9.04 8.38
C PRO A 35 14.24 -9.11 7.61
N ALA A 36 14.30 -9.29 6.28
CA ALA A 36 13.13 -9.42 5.42
C ALA A 36 12.22 -10.64 5.73
N ASP A 37 12.75 -11.73 6.31
CA ASP A 37 11.93 -12.89 6.69
C ASP A 37 11.11 -12.61 7.97
N TYR A 38 11.52 -11.60 8.75
CA TYR A 38 10.90 -11.24 10.04
C TYR A 38 10.15 -9.90 9.99
N GLU A 39 10.42 -9.06 8.99
CA GLU A 39 9.62 -7.89 8.70
C GLU A 39 8.27 -8.36 8.14
N TRP A 40 7.22 -8.13 8.90
CA TRP A 40 5.84 -8.28 8.43
C TRP A 40 5.66 -7.31 7.25
N THR A 41 5.85 -7.83 6.05
CA THR A 41 5.72 -7.06 4.83
C THR A 41 4.24 -6.98 4.52
N GLU A 42 3.57 -5.96 5.05
CA GLU A 42 2.29 -5.56 4.47
C GLU A 42 2.60 -5.15 3.04
N TYR A 43 2.16 -5.95 2.08
CA TYR A 43 2.26 -5.55 0.69
C TYR A 43 1.52 -4.22 0.59
N PRO A 44 2.19 -3.12 0.18
CA PRO A 44 1.56 -1.82 0.08
C PRO A 44 0.60 -1.78 -1.11
N THR A 45 0.17 -2.93 -1.63
CA THR A 45 -0.72 -3.07 -2.77
C THR A 45 -2.17 -3.01 -2.31
N ALA A 46 -3.08 -2.82 -3.26
CA ALA A 46 -4.51 -2.79 -2.99
C ALA A 46 -5.12 -4.16 -2.60
N LEU A 47 -4.30 -5.22 -2.57
CA LEU A 47 -4.75 -6.56 -2.19
C LEU A 47 -5.28 -6.57 -0.75
N GLY A 48 -6.43 -7.21 -0.53
CA GLY A 48 -6.99 -7.40 0.82
C GLY A 48 -7.62 -6.16 1.46
N ASP A 49 -7.82 -5.07 0.70
CA ASP A 49 -8.47 -3.88 1.26
C ASP A 49 -10.00 -4.01 1.33
N THR A 50 -10.53 -4.13 2.55
CA THR A 50 -11.94 -4.42 2.81
C THR A 50 -12.80 -3.18 3.03
N HIS A 51 -12.22 -1.99 3.10
CA HIS A 51 -12.94 -0.77 3.45
C HIS A 51 -13.90 -0.23 2.36
N TYR A 52 -13.93 -0.84 1.17
CA TYR A 52 -14.54 -0.26 -0.03
C TYR A 52 -15.87 -0.88 -0.49
N TYR A 53 -16.29 -1.99 0.11
CA TYR A 53 -17.48 -2.72 -0.36
C TYR A 53 -18.82 -2.06 0.00
N THR A 54 -18.81 -0.96 0.74
CA THR A 54 -20.01 -0.52 1.46
C THR A 54 -20.66 0.76 0.95
N THR A 55 -19.97 1.58 0.14
CA THR A 55 -20.60 2.81 -0.38
C THR A 55 -20.09 3.18 -1.77
N PRO A 56 -20.91 3.03 -2.84
CA PRO A 56 -20.60 3.70 -4.10
C PRO A 56 -20.62 5.22 -3.85
N LEU A 57 -19.60 5.95 -4.34
CA LEU A 57 -19.65 7.41 -4.42
C LEU A 57 -20.98 7.83 -5.06
N GLY A 58 -21.57 8.93 -4.57
CA GLY A 58 -22.93 9.35 -4.85
C GLY A 58 -23.22 9.61 -6.33
N LYS A 59 -24.51 9.83 -6.64
CA LYS A 59 -24.94 10.15 -8.00
C LYS A 59 -24.45 11.56 -8.38
N ASP A 60 -23.63 11.60 -9.43
CA ASP A 60 -23.11 12.78 -10.14
C ASP A 60 -22.12 13.70 -9.41
N ASP A 61 -21.22 13.12 -8.62
CA ASP A 61 -20.13 13.87 -7.98
C ASP A 61 -19.00 14.30 -8.97
N ARG A 62 -19.27 14.40 -10.28
CA ARG A 62 -18.25 14.64 -11.34
C ARG A 62 -17.66 16.05 -11.30
N TYR A 63 -18.44 17.01 -10.83
CA TYR A 63 -18.06 18.42 -10.81
C TYR A 63 -17.61 18.89 -9.43
N GLU A 64 -17.65 18.01 -8.45
CA GLU A 64 -17.26 18.28 -7.07
C GLU A 64 -15.86 17.71 -6.77
N PRO A 65 -15.05 18.45 -5.98
CA PRO A 65 -13.74 18.01 -5.56
C PRO A 65 -13.85 17.01 -4.39
N ASN A 66 -14.15 15.74 -4.69
CA ASN A 66 -14.48 14.72 -3.68
C ASN A 66 -13.25 14.13 -3.00
N LEU A 67 -12.13 14.01 -3.73
CA LEU A 67 -10.94 13.37 -3.19
C LEU A 67 -9.94 14.43 -2.75
N ARG A 68 -9.50 14.41 -1.49
CA ARG A 68 -8.53 15.38 -0.96
C ARG A 68 -7.34 14.64 -0.37
N LEU A 69 -6.15 14.96 -0.87
CA LEU A 69 -4.92 14.44 -0.28
C LEU A 69 -4.64 15.15 1.06
N PRO A 70 -4.04 14.45 2.04
CA PRO A 70 -3.67 15.06 3.32
C PRO A 70 -2.66 16.18 3.06
N GLY A 71 -2.99 17.41 3.50
CA GLY A 71 -2.18 18.60 3.28
C GLY A 71 -2.45 19.35 1.96
N GLN A 72 -3.45 18.93 1.17
CA GLN A 72 -3.85 19.63 -0.04
C GLN A 72 -5.30 20.13 0.06
N ASP A 73 -5.49 21.45 0.07
CA ASP A 73 -6.83 22.07 0.14
C ASP A 73 -7.64 21.93 -1.16
N LYS A 74 -6.93 21.79 -2.29
CA LYS A 74 -7.54 21.58 -3.60
C LYS A 74 -7.90 20.10 -3.74
N GLY A 75 -9.21 19.79 -3.73
CA GLY A 75 -9.66 18.44 -4.03
C GLY A 75 -9.62 18.12 -5.53
N LEU A 76 -9.52 16.83 -5.81
CA LEU A 76 -9.40 16.23 -7.13
C LEU A 76 -10.78 15.85 -7.64
N PHE A 77 -10.93 15.90 -8.96
CA PHE A 77 -12.16 15.60 -9.67
C PHE A 77 -12.11 14.19 -10.23
N ARG A 78 -13.28 13.54 -10.26
CA ARG A 78 -13.46 12.25 -10.92
C ARG A 78 -13.22 12.37 -12.43
N ARG A 79 -12.47 11.45 -13.01
CA ARG A 79 -12.04 11.43 -14.42
C ARG A 79 -12.68 10.35 -15.28
N SER A 80 -13.47 9.45 -14.69
CA SER A 80 -14.14 8.37 -15.41
C SER A 80 -15.58 8.20 -14.95
N GLU A 81 -16.50 7.94 -15.88
CA GLU A 81 -17.91 7.64 -15.55
C GLU A 81 -18.06 6.25 -14.94
N GLU A 82 -17.25 5.30 -15.39
CA GLU A 82 -17.20 3.94 -14.88
C GLU A 82 -15.85 3.67 -14.20
N PRO A 83 -15.80 2.72 -13.24
CA PRO A 83 -14.53 2.22 -12.74
C PRO A 83 -13.70 1.61 -13.87
N VAL A 84 -12.43 1.98 -13.93
CA VAL A 84 -11.44 1.45 -14.86
C VAL A 84 -10.86 0.15 -14.29
N GLU A 85 -10.67 -0.84 -15.16
CA GLU A 85 -10.02 -2.09 -14.79
C GLU A 85 -8.51 -1.90 -14.62
N ARG A 86 -7.98 -2.28 -13.44
CA ARG A 86 -6.56 -2.27 -13.10
C ARG A 86 -6.24 -3.44 -12.19
N GLU A 87 -5.11 -4.12 -12.38
CA GLU A 87 -4.68 -5.17 -11.47
C GLU A 87 -4.31 -4.61 -10.09
N ASP A 88 -4.94 -5.14 -9.03
CA ASP A 88 -4.66 -4.79 -7.64
C ASP A 88 -3.19 -4.94 -7.27
N ALA A 89 -2.49 -5.93 -7.86
CA ALA A 89 -1.06 -6.17 -7.64
C ALA A 89 -0.17 -5.02 -8.10
N THR A 90 -0.64 -4.19 -9.03
CA THR A 90 0.13 -3.05 -9.59
C THR A 90 -0.20 -1.72 -8.94
N MET A 91 -1.16 -1.68 -8.01
CA MET A 91 -1.68 -0.47 -7.41
C MET A 91 -1.12 -0.29 -6.00
N LEU A 92 -0.36 0.79 -5.77
CA LEU A 92 0.27 1.12 -4.49
C LEU A 92 -0.63 2.03 -3.65
N LYS A 93 -0.79 1.70 -2.36
CA LYS A 93 -1.43 2.53 -1.33
C LYS A 93 -0.51 3.71 -1.02
N LEU A 94 -0.96 4.91 -1.34
CA LEU A 94 -0.22 6.15 -1.12
C LEU A 94 -0.52 6.73 0.27
N ALA A 95 -1.79 7.03 0.52
CA ALA A 95 -2.26 7.71 1.72
C ALA A 95 -3.76 7.45 1.94
N ARG A 96 -4.28 7.84 3.10
CA ARG A 96 -5.73 7.99 3.28
C ARG A 96 -6.18 9.36 2.79
N ASP A 97 -7.38 9.41 2.23
CA ASP A 97 -8.13 10.64 1.93
C ASP A 97 -8.28 11.50 3.20
N ALA A 98 -8.49 12.80 3.03
CA ALA A 98 -8.67 13.74 4.15
C ALA A 98 -9.83 13.36 5.08
N SER A 99 -10.85 12.66 4.57
CA SER A 99 -11.94 12.10 5.39
C SER A 99 -11.51 10.92 6.26
N GLY A 100 -10.34 10.33 6.00
CA GLY A 100 -9.81 9.14 6.65
C GLY A 100 -10.51 7.83 6.27
N ARG A 101 -11.53 7.87 5.40
CA ARG A 101 -12.38 6.72 5.06
C ARG A 101 -11.81 5.82 3.98
N HIS A 102 -11.11 6.40 3.00
CA HIS A 102 -10.64 5.70 1.82
C HIS A 102 -9.12 5.87 1.68
N PHE A 103 -8.39 4.80 1.34
CA PHE A 103 -7.05 4.90 0.78
C PHE A 103 -7.06 5.33 -0.69
N ILE A 104 -6.01 6.06 -1.03
CA ILE A 104 -5.70 6.57 -2.35
C ILE A 104 -4.59 5.70 -2.94
N TYR A 105 -4.75 5.31 -4.19
CA TYR A 105 -3.82 4.45 -4.90
C TYR A 105 -3.17 5.14 -6.08
N GLN A 106 -1.99 4.65 -6.44
CA GLN A 106 -1.24 5.08 -7.61
C GLN A 106 -0.57 3.86 -8.26
N PRO A 107 -0.52 3.75 -9.60
CA PRO A 107 0.13 2.63 -10.26
C PRO A 107 1.64 2.60 -9.99
N ALA A 108 2.20 1.44 -9.69
CA ALA A 108 3.62 1.23 -9.34
C ALA A 108 4.59 1.74 -10.43
N GLN A 109 4.19 1.73 -11.70
CA GLN A 109 5.02 2.23 -12.80
C GLN A 109 5.14 3.76 -12.85
N SER A 110 4.25 4.50 -12.17
CA SER A 110 4.33 5.96 -12.14
C SER A 110 5.35 6.51 -11.13
N SER A 111 5.90 5.64 -10.27
CA SER A 111 7.11 5.90 -9.48
C SER A 111 8.28 5.11 -10.07
N SER A 112 8.70 5.40 -11.30
CA SER A 112 9.95 4.86 -11.83
C SER A 112 11.16 5.49 -11.11
N PRO A 113 12.03 4.73 -10.42
CA PRO A 113 13.25 5.26 -9.79
C PRO A 113 14.42 5.36 -10.78
N LYS A 114 14.14 5.56 -12.08
CA LYS A 114 15.17 5.47 -13.13
C LYS A 114 14.96 6.46 -14.28
N SER A 115 14.89 7.74 -13.94
CA SER A 115 15.35 8.90 -14.73
C SER A 115 14.84 10.18 -14.07
N PRO A 116 15.59 11.30 -14.09
CA PRO A 116 15.06 12.61 -13.72
C PRO A 116 14.14 13.10 -14.84
N ALA A 117 13.07 12.37 -15.12
CA ALA A 117 11.90 12.95 -15.78
C ALA A 117 11.21 13.82 -14.71
N PRO A 118 10.73 15.02 -15.06
CA PRO A 118 10.23 15.95 -14.06
C PRO A 118 9.17 15.23 -13.25
N ALA A 119 9.25 15.36 -11.91
CA ALA A 119 8.17 14.96 -11.01
C ALA A 119 6.85 15.31 -11.71
N PRO A 120 5.92 14.35 -11.92
CA PRO A 120 4.70 14.65 -12.64
C PRO A 120 4.15 15.91 -12.00
N THR A 121 4.09 17.00 -12.77
CA THR A 121 3.57 18.28 -12.28
C THR A 121 2.31 17.94 -11.53
N ALA A 122 2.09 18.48 -10.31
CA ALA A 122 0.97 18.06 -9.45
C ALA A 122 -0.41 18.04 -10.15
N GLU A 123 -0.52 18.71 -11.31
CA GLU A 123 -1.63 18.76 -12.25
C GLU A 123 -1.85 17.50 -13.12
N ALA A 124 -0.83 16.67 -13.34
CA ALA A 124 -0.85 15.46 -14.19
C ALA A 124 -0.85 14.15 -13.39
N ALA A 125 -0.68 14.22 -12.06
CA ALA A 125 -0.78 13.05 -11.19
C ALA A 125 -2.22 12.50 -11.23
N VAL A 126 -2.35 11.23 -11.61
CA VAL A 126 -3.62 10.50 -11.60
C VAL A 126 -3.67 9.63 -10.37
N TYR A 127 -4.71 9.84 -9.57
CA TYR A 127 -4.95 9.10 -8.35
C TYR A 127 -6.15 8.18 -8.54
N TYR A 128 -6.18 7.10 -7.77
CA TYR A 128 -7.18 6.07 -7.91
C TYR A 128 -7.85 5.80 -6.56
N LEU A 129 -9.16 5.60 -6.58
CA LEU A 129 -9.89 5.01 -5.46
C LEU A 129 -10.37 3.63 -5.85
N LYS A 130 -10.18 2.64 -4.98
CA LYS A 130 -10.68 1.29 -5.21
C LYS A 130 -12.21 1.29 -5.13
N ALA A 131 -12.86 0.70 -6.12
CA ALA A 131 -14.32 0.53 -6.16
C ALA A 131 -14.73 -0.95 -6.14
N GLY A 132 -13.82 -1.87 -6.42
CA GLY A 132 -14.03 -3.31 -6.37
C GLY A 132 -12.74 -4.09 -6.65
N GLU A 133 -12.86 -5.40 -6.81
CA GLU A 133 -11.74 -6.24 -7.26
C GLU A 133 -11.28 -5.79 -8.65
N ASN A 134 -10.01 -5.43 -8.77
CA ASN A 134 -9.41 -4.92 -10.00
C ASN A 134 -10.15 -3.72 -10.63
N ARG A 135 -10.91 -2.96 -9.85
CA ARG A 135 -11.74 -1.84 -10.35
C ARG A 135 -11.47 -0.57 -9.57
N TYR A 136 -11.15 0.50 -10.29
CA TYR A 136 -10.73 1.76 -9.71
C TYR A 136 -11.40 2.97 -10.35
N ILE A 137 -11.75 3.96 -9.55
CA ILE A 137 -12.24 5.25 -10.03
C ILE A 137 -11.05 6.21 -10.15
N GLU A 138 -10.90 6.82 -11.32
CA GLU A 138 -9.80 7.75 -11.59
C GLU A 138 -10.12 9.15 -11.08
N PHE A 139 -9.10 9.82 -10.52
CA PHE A 139 -9.15 11.19 -10.03
C PHE A 139 -7.96 12.00 -10.55
N GLY A 140 -8.17 13.28 -10.79
CA GLY A 140 -7.09 14.20 -11.17
C GLY A 140 -7.47 15.67 -11.01
N ALA A 141 -6.53 16.57 -11.32
CA ALA A 141 -6.70 18.00 -11.13
C ALA A 141 -7.71 18.65 -12.11
N ARG A 142 -7.98 18.00 -13.26
CA ARG A 142 -8.87 18.51 -14.30
C ARG A 142 -10.25 17.86 -14.21
N LYS A 143 -11.30 18.66 -14.44
CA LYS A 143 -12.67 18.18 -14.58
C LYS A 143 -12.78 17.25 -15.79
N PHE A 144 -13.56 16.18 -15.64
CA PHE A 144 -13.94 15.34 -16.77
C PHE A 144 -14.90 16.09 -17.70
N TYR A 145 -14.60 16.09 -18.99
CA TYR A 145 -15.52 16.50 -20.05
C TYR A 145 -15.68 15.31 -21.00
N PRO A 146 -16.91 14.82 -21.23
CA PRO A 146 -17.11 13.73 -22.18
C PRO A 146 -16.68 14.17 -23.59
N PRO A 147 -16.23 13.23 -24.45
CA PRO A 147 -15.97 13.53 -25.85
C PRO A 147 -17.23 14.10 -26.50
N TYR A 148 -17.10 15.18 -27.26
CA TYR A 148 -18.24 15.76 -27.98
C TYR A 148 -18.65 14.82 -29.11
N GLU A 149 -19.85 14.23 -29.01
CA GLU A 149 -20.49 13.54 -30.14
C GLU A 149 -21.31 14.55 -30.94
N PRO A 150 -20.99 14.81 -32.22
CA PRO A 150 -21.81 15.66 -33.06
C PRO A 150 -23.18 15.03 -33.24
N LYS A 151 -24.24 15.77 -32.92
CA LYS A 151 -25.62 15.34 -33.16
C LYS A 151 -25.79 15.07 -34.65
N THR A 152 -25.96 13.80 -35.01
CA THR A 152 -26.43 13.42 -36.34
C THR A 152 -27.88 13.85 -36.47
N THR A 153 -28.12 15.00 -37.11
CA THR A 153 -29.46 15.40 -37.51
C THR A 153 -29.98 14.36 -38.51
N PRO A 154 -31.09 13.65 -38.23
CA PRO A 154 -31.69 12.78 -39.24
C PRO A 154 -32.21 13.63 -40.43
N PRO A 155 -32.19 13.08 -41.66
CA PRO A 155 -32.62 13.78 -42.86
C PRO A 155 -34.12 14.15 -42.85
#